data_AF-A0A2J5NFY6-F1
#
_entry.id   AF-A0A2J5NFY6-F1
#
_cell.length_a   1.000
_cell.length_b   1.000
_cell.length_c   1.000
_cell.angle_alpha   90.00
_cell.angle_beta   90.00
_cell.angle_gamma   90.00
#
_symmetry.space_group_name_H-M   'P 1'
#
loop_
_entity.id
_entity.type
_entity.pdbx_description
1 polymer ?
#
loop_
_entity_poly.entity_id
_entity_poly.type
_entity_poly.pdbx_seq_one_letter_code
_entity_poly.pdbx_strand_id
1 'polypeptide(L)'
;MREMYIATHGRYAEGIVSALNLLIGDDHGVTPVCAYCGEIESTAELAIRFDAIARQAAGRGNELVLFTDMPGGSVNNTAVQM
;
A
#
# COMPACT_ATOMS: atom_id res chain seq x y z
N MET A 1 -10.47 12.75 -5.02
CA MET A 1 -9.31 12.36 -5.87
C MET A 1 -8.95 10.91 -5.55
N ARG A 2 -8.05 10.29 -6.32
CA ARG A 2 -7.61 8.90 -6.08
C ARG A 2 -6.29 8.90 -5.32
N GLU A 3 -6.18 8.08 -4.28
CA GLU A 3 -4.94 7.79 -3.58
C GLU A 3 -4.53 6.35 -3.90
N MET A 4 -3.36 6.18 -4.52
CA MET A 4 -2.91 4.87 -4.99
C MET A 4 -1.78 4.34 -4.10
N TYR A 5 -1.94 3.10 -3.67
CA TYR A 5 -0.95 2.39 -2.86
C TYR A 5 -0.62 1.04 -3.48
N ILE A 6 0.65 0.64 -3.42
CA ILE A 6 1.08 -0.72 -3.78
C ILE A 6 1.57 -1.39 -2.51
N ALA A 7 0.89 -2.44 -2.07
CA ALA A 7 1.20 -3.17 -0.84
C ALA A 7 1.70 -4.58 -1.16
N THR A 8 2.88 -4.93 -0.68
CA THR A 8 3.51 -6.23 -0.97
C THR A 8 4.23 -6.80 0.24
N HIS A 9 4.50 -8.10 0.24
CA HIS A 9 5.48 -8.69 1.14
C HIS A 9 6.89 -8.19 0.78
N GLY A 10 7.70 -7.92 1.80
CA GLY A 10 9.06 -7.45 1.54
C GLY A 10 9.09 -6.10 0.83
N ARG A 11 10.17 -5.84 0.09
CA ARG A 11 10.43 -4.56 -0.60
C ARG A 11 9.99 -4.50 -2.06
N TYR A 12 9.07 -5.36 -2.49
CA TYR A 12 8.68 -5.40 -3.91
C TYR A 12 7.97 -4.10 -4.34
N ALA A 13 7.08 -3.55 -3.52
CA ALA A 13 6.41 -2.28 -3.75
C ALA A 13 7.40 -1.12 -3.98
N GLU A 14 8.47 -1.03 -3.19
CA GLU A 14 9.54 -0.05 -3.36
C GLU A 14 10.24 -0.20 -4.72
N GLY A 15 10.48 -1.44 -5.15
CA GLY A 15 11.05 -1.71 -6.48
C GLY A 15 10.14 -1.25 -7.62
N ILE A 16 8.82 -1.46 -7.50
CA ILE A 16 7.85 -0.98 -8.50
C ILE A 16 7.84 0.55 -8.53
N VAL A 17 7.77 1.21 -7.37
CA VAL A 17 7.79 2.69 -7.29
C VAL A 17 9.10 3.25 -7.82
N SER A 18 10.24 2.59 -7.55
CA SER A 18 11.53 2.97 -8.14
C SER A 18 11.50 2.89 -9.67
N ALA A 19 10.82 1.90 -10.25
CA ALA A 19 10.66 1.82 -11.70
C ALA A 19 9.72 2.92 -12.24
N LEU A 20 8.64 3.24 -11.53
CA LEU A 20 7.76 4.35 -11.91
C LEU A 20 8.51 5.68 -11.89
N ASN A 21 9.27 5.96 -10.83
CA ASN A 21 10.12 7.16 -10.73
C ASN A 21 11.05 7.32 -11.93
N LEU A 22 11.64 6.21 -12.41
CA LEU A 22 12.54 6.22 -13.57
C LEU A 22 11.79 6.49 -14.88
N LEU A 23 10.60 5.92 -15.04
CA LEU A 23 9.87 5.93 -16.32
C LEU A 23 9.00 7.17 -16.52
N ILE A 24 8.40 7.67 -15.44
CA ILE A 24 7.37 8.73 -15.49
C ILE A 24 7.60 9.86 -14.49
N GLY A 25 8.73 9.88 -13.78
CA GLY A 25 9.02 10.86 -12.73
C GLY A 25 8.38 10.51 -11.39
N ASP A 26 8.63 11.31 -10.36
CA ASP A 26 8.25 11.03 -8.97
C ASP A 26 6.89 11.60 -8.53
N ASP A 27 6.25 12.44 -9.36
CA ASP A 27 4.92 13.01 -9.13
C ASP A 27 3.77 12.11 -9.63
N HIS A 28 3.97 10.79 -9.63
CA HIS A 28 2.97 9.81 -10.09
C HIS A 28 1.90 9.48 -9.01
N GLY A 29 2.07 9.95 -7.77
CA GLY A 29 1.07 9.81 -6.71
C GLY A 29 0.83 8.37 -6.23
N VAL A 30 1.83 7.49 -6.33
CA VAL A 30 1.74 6.07 -5.91
C VAL A 30 2.65 5.85 -4.71
N THR A 31 2.09 5.33 -3.62
CA THR A 31 2.82 5.13 -2.35
C THR A 31 3.08 3.64 -2.08
N PRO A 32 4.32 3.21 -1.83
CA PRO A 32 4.61 1.82 -1.51
C PRO A 32 4.27 1.48 -0.04
N VAL A 33 3.83 0.26 0.20
CA VAL A 33 3.68 -0.34 1.54
C VAL A 33 4.39 -1.69 1.54
N CYS A 34 5.43 -1.80 2.36
CA CYS A 34 6.25 -3.01 2.47
C CYS A 34 5.91 -3.74 3.77
N ALA A 35 5.14 -4.83 3.66
CA ALA A 35 4.77 -5.63 4.81
C ALA A 35 5.93 -6.52 5.28
N TYR A 36 6.00 -6.76 6.59
CA TYR A 36 7.02 -7.61 7.23
C TYR A 36 8.44 -7.08 7.02
N CYS A 37 8.58 -5.75 7.04
CA CYS A 37 9.82 -5.02 6.84
C CYS A 37 9.86 -3.80 7.75
N GLY A 38 10.88 -3.72 8.61
CA GLY A 38 11.10 -2.56 9.47
C GLY A 38 9.93 -2.30 10.40
N GLU A 39 9.11 -1.30 10.09
CA GLU A 39 8.04 -0.79 10.97
C GLU A 39 6.76 -1.65 10.97
N ILE A 40 6.57 -2.53 10.00
CA ILE A 40 5.44 -3.47 9.95
C ILE A 40 6.02 -4.86 10.09
N GLU A 41 5.96 -5.45 11.28
CA GLU A 41 6.52 -6.77 11.57
C GLU A 41 5.45 -7.86 11.60
N SER A 42 4.17 -7.48 11.70
CA SER A 42 3.05 -8.41 11.84
C SER A 42 1.83 -8.03 11.01
N THR A 43 0.93 -9.00 10.81
CA THR A 43 -0.35 -8.79 10.12
C THR A 43 -1.28 -7.86 10.90
N ALA A 44 -1.18 -7.84 12.24
CA ALA A 44 -1.95 -6.92 13.07
C ALA A 44 -1.53 -5.46 12.86
N GLU A 45 -0.22 -5.20 12.79
CA GLU A 45 0.32 -3.87 12.47
C GLU A 45 -0.03 -3.45 11.04
N LEU A 46 0.00 -4.41 10.09
CA LEU A 46 -0.42 -4.15 8.72
C LEU A 46 -1.89 -3.72 8.67
N ALA A 47 -2.78 -4.37 9.44
CA ALA A 47 -4.19 -4.00 9.54
C ALA A 47 -4.35 -2.57 10.09
N ILE A 48 -3.64 -2.23 11.17
CA ILE A 48 -3.64 -0.86 11.72
C ILE A 48 -3.15 0.15 10.68
N ARG A 49 -2.12 -0.19 9.90
CA ARG A 49 -1.58 0.68 8.86
C ARG A 49 -2.61 0.92 7.74
N PHE A 50 -3.28 -0.13 7.27
CA PHE A 50 -4.33 -0.02 6.25
C PHE A 50 -5.54 0.78 6.76
N ASP A 51 -6.00 0.54 7.98
CA ASP A 51 -7.07 1.33 8.61
C ASP A 51 -6.71 2.82 8.67
N ALA A 52 -5.46 3.15 9.03
CA ALA A 52 -5.00 4.52 9.06
C ALA A 52 -5.02 5.17 7.67
N ILE A 53 -4.58 4.44 6.63
CA ILE A 53 -4.62 4.91 5.24
C ILE A 53 -6.07 5.14 4.79
N ALA A 54 -6.96 4.19 5.04
CA ALA A 54 -8.37 4.30 4.67
C ALA A 54 -9.07 5.48 5.37
N ARG A 55 -8.84 5.66 6.67
CA ARG A 55 -9.39 6.81 7.42
C ARG A 55 -8.88 8.14 6.90
N GLN A 56 -7.60 8.22 6.53
CA GLN A 56 -7.02 9.44 5.94
C GLN A 56 -7.65 9.75 4.58
N ALA A 57 -7.77 8.75 3.70
CA ALA A 57 -8.41 8.91 2.40
C ALA A 57 -9.89 9.32 2.55
N ALA A 58 -10.64 8.63 3.41
CA ALA A 58 -12.04 8.93 3.70
C ALA A 58 -12.23 10.34 4.29
N GLY A 59 -11.35 10.76 5.21
CA GLY A 59 -11.38 12.10 5.80
C GLY A 59 -11.16 13.22 4.78
N ARG A 60 -10.49 12.91 3.65
CA ARG A 60 -10.32 13.82 2.50
C ARG A 60 -11.40 13.66 1.43
N GLY A 61 -12.34 12.71 1.59
CA GLY A 61 -13.32 12.36 0.56
C GLY A 61 -12.69 11.73 -0.70
N ASN A 62 -11.53 11.08 -0.54
CA ASN A 62 -10.78 10.46 -1.63
C ASN A 62 -11.12 8.98 -1.79
N GLU A 63 -11.04 8.50 -3.03
CA GLU A 63 -11.09 7.07 -3.37
C GLU A 63 -9.72 6.45 -3.09
N LEU A 64 -9.68 5.36 -2.33
CA LEU A 64 -8.47 4.59 -2.08
C LEU A 64 -8.38 3.43 -3.06
N VAL A 65 -7.26 3.32 -3.77
CA VAL A 65 -6.95 2.19 -4.66
C VAL A 65 -5.70 1.49 -4.12
N LEU A 66 -5.84 0.23 -3.71
CA LEU A 66 -4.75 -0.57 -3.17
C LEU A 66 -4.45 -1.75 -4.13
N PHE A 67 -3.23 -1.79 -4.64
CA PHE A 67 -2.71 -2.91 -5.41
C PHE A 67 -1.95 -3.86 -4.49
N THR A 68 -2.21 -5.16 -4.60
CA THR A 68 -1.52 -6.19 -3.80
C THR A 68 -0.68 -7.11 -4.69
N ASP A 69 0.36 -7.71 -4.11
CA ASP A 69 1.26 -8.62 -4.83
C ASP A 69 0.60 -9.91 -5.28
N MET A 70 -0.22 -10.51 -4.41
CA MET A 70 -0.75 -11.86 -4.62
C MET A 70 -2.16 -12.01 -4.02
N PRO A 71 -3.18 -12.37 -4.84
CA PRO A 71 -4.49 -12.75 -4.34
C PRO A 71 -4.41 -13.90 -3.33
N GLY A 72 -5.12 -13.79 -2.21
CA GLY A 72 -5.10 -14.79 -1.14
C GLY A 72 -3.87 -14.75 -0.23
N GLY A 73 -2.87 -13.93 -0.54
CA GLY A 73 -1.72 -13.66 0.33
C GLY A 73 -2.13 -12.86 1.58
N SER A 74 -1.29 -12.87 2.62
CA SER A 74 -1.60 -12.21 3.90
C SER A 74 -1.90 -10.71 3.72
N VAL A 75 -1.07 -10.00 2.94
CA VAL A 75 -1.25 -8.59 2.60
C VAL A 75 -2.60 -8.35 1.90
N ASN A 76 -2.93 -9.16 0.90
CA ASN A 76 -4.21 -9.06 0.20
C ASN A 76 -5.41 -9.36 1.10
N ASN A 77 -5.32 -10.38 1.95
CA ASN A 77 -6.42 -10.74 2.84
C ASN A 77 -6.67 -9.65 3.88
N THR A 78 -5.61 -9.05 4.43
CA THR A 78 -5.73 -7.91 5.34
C THR A 78 -6.37 -6.71 4.64
N ALA A 79 -5.97 -6.42 3.39
CA ALA A 79 -6.57 -5.34 2.61
C ALA A 79 -8.07 -5.51 2.35
N VAL A 80 -8.52 -6.74 2.11
CA VAL A 80 -9.94 -7.06 1.84
C VAL A 80 -10.80 -6.99 3.10
N GLN A 81 -10.20 -7.12 4.28
CA GLN A 81 -10.90 -7.10 5.57
C GLN A 81 -11.06 -5.70 6.18
N MET A 82 -10.50 -4.68 5.51
CA MET A 82 -10.52 -3.28 5.91
C MET A 82 -11.88 -2.61 5.71
#